data_AF-A0A5B2VN06-F1
#
_entry.id   AF-A0A5B2VN06-F1
#
_cell.length_a   1.000
_cell.length_b   1.000
_cell.length_c   1.000
_cell.angle_alpha   90.00
_cell.angle_beta   90.00
_cell.angle_gamma   90.00
#
_symmetry.space_group_name_H-M   'P 1'
#
loop_
_entity.id
_entity.type
_entity.pdbx_description
1 polymer ?
#
loop_
_entity_poly.entity_id
_entity_poly.type
_entity_poly.pdbx_seq_one_letter_code
_entity_poly.pdbx_strand_id
1 'polypeptide(L)'
;MKMTNKDVVRLAEIKLYFLDPPYSFKIHSEAAPQLDEIFAILEKYKPLPLVVTDNLQTLKTLFADASGNVEATRKVMRQIASVLNGLNRA
;
A
#
# COMPACT_ATOMS: atom_id res chain seq x y z
N MET A 1 -0.89 -19.55 -0.60
CA MET A 1 -2.29 -19.09 -0.50
C MET A 1 -2.73 -18.59 -1.87
N LYS A 2 -3.92 -18.93 -2.38
CA LYS A 2 -4.37 -18.47 -3.71
C LYS A 2 -5.32 -17.28 -3.56
N MET A 3 -4.85 -16.08 -3.90
CA MET A 3 -5.70 -14.89 -4.02
C MET A 3 -6.62 -15.01 -5.24
N THR A 4 -7.82 -14.42 -5.16
CA THR A 4 -8.69 -14.32 -6.33
C THR A 4 -8.07 -13.42 -7.39
N ASN A 5 -8.30 -13.72 -8.68
CA ASN A 5 -7.80 -12.88 -9.78
C ASN A 5 -8.23 -11.41 -9.64
N LYS A 6 -9.43 -11.16 -9.11
CA LYS A 6 -9.94 -9.80 -8.87
C LYS A 6 -9.08 -9.06 -7.84
N ASP A 7 -8.78 -9.67 -6.70
CA ASP A 7 -7.97 -9.06 -5.65
C ASP A 7 -6.50 -8.88 -6.11
N VAL A 8 -5.95 -9.82 -6.89
CA VAL A 8 -4.60 -9.70 -7.48
C VAL A 8 -4.51 -8.53 -8.44
N VAL A 9 -5.47 -8.39 -9.36
CA VAL A 9 -5.52 -7.26 -10.30
C VAL A 9 -5.65 -5.96 -9.53
N ARG A 10 -6.52 -5.91 -8.51
CA ARG A 10 -6.73 -4.70 -7.74
C ARG A 10 -5.51 -4.27 -6.94
N LEU A 11 -4.82 -5.20 -6.29
CA LEU A 11 -3.54 -4.93 -5.63
C LEU A 11 -2.47 -4.46 -6.62
N ALA A 12 -2.45 -5.02 -7.84
CA ALA A 12 -1.52 -4.59 -8.87
C ALA A 12 -1.78 -3.14 -9.34
N GLU A 13 -3.05 -2.76 -9.52
CA GLU A 13 -3.45 -1.39 -9.86
C GLU A 13 -3.00 -0.39 -8.78
N ILE A 14 -3.35 -0.68 -7.52
CA ILE A 14 -2.96 0.19 -6.39
C ILE A 14 -1.44 0.26 -6.28
N LYS A 15 -0.75 -0.87 -6.42
CA LYS A 15 0.72 -0.91 -6.40
C LYS A 15 1.33 -0.05 -7.50
N LEU A 16 0.79 -0.08 -8.73
CA LEU A 16 1.27 0.76 -9.83
C LEU A 16 1.10 2.25 -9.52
N TYR A 17 -0.06 2.64 -8.99
CA TYR A 17 -0.30 4.01 -8.53
C TYR A 17 0.68 4.43 -7.41
N PHE A 18 0.99 3.53 -6.48
CA PHE A 18 1.91 3.80 -5.36
C PHE A 18 3.38 3.80 -5.80
N LEU A 19 3.72 3.12 -6.89
CA LEU A 19 5.08 3.06 -7.44
C LEU A 19 5.47 4.40 -8.08
N ASP A 20 4.54 5.00 -8.83
CA ASP A 20 4.73 6.32 -9.42
C ASP A 20 3.61 7.29 -9.02
N PRO A 21 3.63 7.75 -7.76
CA PRO A 21 2.57 8.59 -7.24
C PRO A 21 2.66 10.00 -7.84
N PRO A 22 1.53 10.62 -8.25
CA PRO A 22 1.52 11.94 -8.87
C PRO A 22 2.05 13.03 -7.92
N TYR A 23 2.53 14.15 -8.45
CA TYR A 23 2.88 15.30 -7.61
C TYR A 23 1.66 16.19 -7.39
N SER A 24 0.87 15.87 -6.35
CA SER A 24 -0.38 16.57 -6.03
C SER A 24 -0.46 16.86 -4.53
N PHE A 25 -0.95 18.05 -4.16
CA PHE A 25 -1.25 18.38 -2.76
C PHE A 25 -2.38 17.52 -2.17
N LYS A 26 -3.23 16.95 -3.03
CA LYS A 26 -4.35 16.07 -2.64
C LYS A 26 -3.95 14.59 -2.57
N ILE A 27 -2.69 14.26 -2.88
CA ILE A 27 -2.25 12.88 -3.02
C ILE A 27 -2.50 12.04 -1.77
N HIS A 28 -2.37 12.64 -0.59
CA HIS A 28 -2.63 11.97 0.68
C HIS A 28 -4.10 11.53 0.78
N SER A 29 -5.04 12.45 0.51
CA SER A 29 -6.47 12.15 0.50
C SER A 29 -6.87 11.17 -0.62
N GLU A 30 -6.21 11.24 -1.78
CA GLU A 30 -6.45 10.34 -2.92
C GLU A 30 -5.91 8.93 -2.68
N ALA A 31 -4.78 8.80 -1.98
CA ALA A 31 -4.13 7.53 -1.69
C ALA A 31 -4.67 6.84 -0.42
N ALA A 32 -5.25 7.57 0.53
CA ALA A 32 -5.86 7.03 1.74
C ALA A 32 -6.87 5.89 1.47
N PRO A 33 -7.90 6.05 0.61
CA PRO A 33 -8.86 4.97 0.34
C PRO A 33 -8.21 3.75 -0.32
N GLN A 34 -7.15 3.95 -1.11
CA GLN A 34 -6.43 2.85 -1.74
C GLN A 34 -5.57 2.08 -0.72
N LEU A 35 -5.02 2.78 0.27
CA LEU A 35 -4.30 2.15 1.37
C LEU A 35 -5.24 1.28 2.22
N ASP A 36 -6.43 1.79 2.55
CA ASP A 36 -7.42 1.00 3.29
C ASP A 36 -7.88 -0.23 2.48
N GLU A 37 -7.99 -0.11 1.16
CA GLU A 37 -8.30 -1.24 0.29
C GLU A 37 -7.21 -2.32 0.27
N ILE A 38 -5.92 -1.93 0.30
CA ILE A 38 -4.81 -2.89 0.46
C ILE A 38 -5.01 -3.71 1.74
N PHE A 39 -5.27 -3.06 2.87
CA PHE A 39 -5.49 -3.78 4.13
C PHE A 39 -6.73 -4.68 4.04
N ALA A 40 -7.85 -4.17 3.53
CA ALA A 40 -9.08 -4.95 3.39
C ALA A 40 -8.88 -6.21 2.52
N ILE A 41 -8.08 -6.12 1.45
CA ILE A 41 -7.73 -7.28 0.63
C ILE A 41 -6.86 -8.25 1.44
N LEU A 42 -5.77 -7.76 2.03
CA LEU A 42 -4.82 -8.55 2.80
C LEU A 42 -5.46 -9.29 3.99
N GLU A 43 -6.50 -8.71 4.62
CA GLU A 43 -7.21 -9.35 5.72
C GLU A 43 -8.00 -10.61 5.33
N LYS A 44 -8.49 -10.71 4.08
CA LYS A 44 -9.19 -11.91 3.56
C LYS A 44 -8.27 -13.14 3.48
N TYR A 45 -6.97 -12.89 3.60
CA TYR A 45 -5.88 -13.71 3.14
C TYR A 45 -4.87 -13.91 4.30
N LYS A 46 -5.34 -13.84 5.55
CA LYS A 46 -4.55 -14.24 6.71
C LYS A 46 -4.41 -15.78 6.75
N PRO A 47 -3.28 -16.34 7.21
CA PRO A 47 -2.14 -15.63 7.80
C PRO A 47 -1.17 -15.08 6.75
N LEU A 48 -0.78 -13.81 6.93
CA LEU A 48 0.32 -13.19 6.20
C LEU A 48 1.61 -13.31 7.01
N PRO A 49 2.80 -13.24 6.37
CA PRO A 49 4.05 -13.15 7.10
C PRO A 49 4.04 -11.98 8.08
N LEU A 50 4.42 -12.21 9.34
CA LEU A 50 4.43 -11.19 10.40
C LEU A 50 5.25 -9.96 9.98
N VAL A 51 6.43 -10.19 9.39
CA VAL A 51 7.31 -9.13 8.86
C VAL A 51 6.59 -8.21 7.86
N VAL A 52 5.73 -8.76 7.00
CA VAL A 52 4.99 -7.94 6.03
C VAL A 52 3.89 -7.14 6.73
N THR A 53 3.23 -7.74 7.70
CA THR A 53 2.16 -7.11 8.47
C THR A 53 2.69 -5.93 9.29
N ASP A 54 3.80 -6.13 10.00
CA ASP A 54 4.43 -5.09 10.84
C ASP A 54 4.97 -3.93 9.99
N ASN A 55 5.59 -4.25 8.84
CA ASN A 55 6.06 -3.24 7.89
C ASN A 55 4.90 -2.41 7.34
N LEU A 56 3.79 -3.04 6.94
CA LEU A 56 2.62 -2.33 6.43
C LEU A 56 1.96 -1.46 7.50
N GLN A 57 1.83 -1.95 8.74
CA GLN A 57 1.29 -1.14 9.84
C GLN A 57 2.17 0.08 10.13
N THR A 58 3.48 -0.09 10.16
CA THR A 58 4.43 1.02 10.33
C THR A 58 4.28 2.04 9.21
N LEU A 59 4.18 1.57 7.96
CA LEU A 59 3.98 2.45 6.80
C LEU A 59 2.61 3.13 6.82
N LYS A 60 1.56 2.52 7.38
CA LYS A 60 0.26 3.16 7.58
C LYS A 60 0.36 4.35 8.54
N THR A 61 1.09 4.20 9.64
CA THR A 61 1.35 5.31 10.57
C THR A 61 2.16 6.42 9.91
N LEU A 62 3.25 6.07 9.23
CA LEU A 62 4.06 7.04 8.49
C LEU A 62 3.27 7.76 7.39
N PHE A 63 2.32 7.08 6.76
CA PHE A 63 1.44 7.68 5.77
C PHE A 63 0.50 8.71 6.43
N ALA A 64 -0.07 8.40 7.59
CA ALA A 64 -0.89 9.35 8.35
C ALA A 64 -0.10 10.60 8.76
N ASP A 65 1.14 10.40 9.25
CA ASP A 65 2.02 11.49 9.68
C ASP A 65 2.54 12.35 8.51
N ALA A 66 2.61 11.79 7.30
CA ALA A 66 3.02 12.49 6.09
C ALA A 66 1.95 13.46 5.55
N SER A 67 0.78 13.56 6.19
CA SER A 67 -0.29 14.49 5.82
C SER A 67 0.23 15.92 5.72
N GLY A 68 -0.03 16.58 4.58
CA GLY A 68 0.46 17.93 4.28
C GLY A 68 1.88 18.00 3.72
N ASN A 69 2.62 16.88 3.65
CA ASN A 69 3.92 16.82 2.98
C ASN A 69 3.87 15.87 1.78
N VAL A 70 3.82 16.46 0.57
CA VAL A 70 3.71 15.72 -0.70
C VAL A 70 4.90 14.79 -0.90
N GLU A 71 6.12 15.24 -0.62
CA GLU A 71 7.32 14.43 -0.82
C GLU A 71 7.38 13.25 0.14
N ALA A 72 7.07 13.48 1.42
CA ALA A 72 6.97 12.43 2.43
C ALA A 72 5.87 11.42 2.07
N THR A 73 4.70 11.89 1.62
CA THR A 73 3.59 11.02 1.23
C THR A 73 3.99 10.13 0.05
N ARG A 74 4.59 10.71 -0.99
CA ARG A 74 5.10 9.96 -2.15
C ARG A 74 6.16 8.94 -1.77
N LYS A 75 7.07 9.29 -0.84
CA LYS A 75 8.08 8.38 -0.32
C LYS A 75 7.45 7.17 0.37
N VAL A 76 6.48 7.40 1.26
CA VAL A 76 5.77 6.32 1.97
C VAL A 76 4.97 5.45 1.00
N MET A 77 4.30 6.04 0.01
CA MET A 77 3.59 5.28 -1.03
C MET A 77 4.54 4.33 -1.78
N ARG A 78 5.72 4.80 -2.19
CA ARG A 78 6.72 3.96 -2.86
C ARG A 78 7.22 2.82 -1.97
N GLN A 79 7.39 3.08 -0.68
CA GLN A 79 7.77 2.05 0.29
C GLN A 79 6.67 0.98 0.43
N ILE A 80 5.41 1.37 0.48
CA ILE A 80 4.26 0.44 0.48
C ILE A 80 4.26 -0.42 -0.79
N ALA A 81 4.44 0.18 -1.97
CA ALA A 81 4.55 -0.56 -3.23
C ALA A 81 5.71 -1.57 -3.23
N SER A 82 6.84 -1.22 -2.62
CA SER A 82 7.98 -2.12 -2.46
C SER A 82 7.65 -3.33 -1.59
N VAL A 83 6.92 -3.13 -0.49
CA VAL A 83 6.46 -4.23 0.38
C VAL A 83 5.46 -5.13 -0.35
N LEU A 84 4.54 -4.56 -1.12
CA LEU A 84 3.60 -5.32 -1.95
C LEU A 84 4.30 -6.13 -3.05
N ASN A 85 5.41 -5.64 -3.61
CA ASN A 85 6.24 -6.43 -4.53
C ASN A 85 6.87 -7.66 -3.85
N GLY A 86 7.20 -7.56 -2.57
CA GLY A 86 7.71 -8.68 -1.78
C GLY A 86 6.70 -9.82 -1.64
N LEU A 87 5.41 -9.51 -1.60
CA LEU A 87 4.33 -10.51 -1.53
C LEU A 87 4.16 -11.35 -2.80
N ASN A 88 4.50 -10.80 -3.97
CA ASN A 88 4.40 -11.52 -5.24
C ASN A 88 5.60 -12.44 -5.53
N ARG A 89 6.69 -12.36 -4.73
CA ARG A 89 7.93 -13.14 -4.93
C ARG A 89 8.08 -14.32 -3.97
N ALA A 90 7.22 -14.43 -2.96
CA ALA A 90 7.20 -15.52 -1.97
C ALA A 90 6.14 -16.57 -2.34
#